data_AF-A0A929SRX5-F1
#
_entry.id   AF-A0A929SRX5-F1
#
_cell.length_a   1.000
_cell.length_b   1.000
_cell.length_c   1.000
_cell.angle_alpha   90.00
_cell.angle_beta   90.00
_cell.angle_gamma   90.00
#
_symmetry.space_group_name_H-M   'P 1'
#
loop_
_entity.id
_entity.type
_entity.pdbx_description
1 polymer ?
#
loop_
_entity_poly.entity_id
_entity_poly.type
_entity_poly.pdbx_seq_one_letter_code
_entity_poly.pdbx_strand_id
1 'polypeptide(L)'
;MKREISKENFKINLVKEVYQKTNLFGGAYPYREYEIDDGEKYQLIIDDKISGNSGGSLRIKLNIVKKDKIINVYSYIYNGQRKKAETFEYKNPKYEVLVEVLEKRGYIKKINSKKEEY
;
A
#
# COMPACT_ATOMS: atom_id res chain seq x y z
N MET A 1 2.11 14.53 19.55
CA MET A 1 3.55 14.24 19.38
C MET A 1 3.73 13.41 18.12
N LYS A 2 4.49 13.88 17.13
CA LYS A 2 4.79 13.12 15.89
C LYS A 2 5.84 12.04 16.22
N ARG A 3 5.70 10.84 15.66
CA ARG A 3 6.65 9.73 15.87
C ARG A 3 7.86 9.92 14.95
N GLU A 4 9.06 9.81 15.50
CA GLU A 4 10.30 9.78 14.73
C GLU A 4 10.69 8.33 14.41
N ILE A 5 11.23 8.10 13.21
CA ILE A 5 11.74 6.79 12.77
C ILE A 5 13.25 6.82 12.90
N SER A 6 13.82 6.01 13.79
CA SER A 6 15.26 5.87 13.87
C SER A 6 15.78 5.07 12.67
N LYS A 7 16.75 5.62 11.95
CA LYS A 7 17.32 4.97 10.75
C LYS A 7 17.98 3.62 11.04
N GLU A 8 18.51 3.45 12.25
CA GLU A 8 19.29 2.27 12.64
C GLU A 8 18.42 1.01 12.83
N ASN A 9 17.13 1.16 13.10
CA ASN A 9 16.20 0.05 13.34
C ASN A 9 15.14 -0.13 12.25
N PHE A 10 15.11 0.73 11.23
CA PHE A 10 14.10 0.65 10.18
C PHE A 10 14.41 -0.46 9.16
N LYS A 11 13.65 -1.55 9.24
CA LYS A 11 13.78 -2.73 8.36
C LYS A 11 12.47 -3.00 7.63
N ILE A 12 12.59 -3.43 6.37
CA ILE A 12 11.46 -3.87 5.56
C ILE A 12 11.85 -5.21 4.94
N ASN A 13 11.05 -6.24 5.18
CA ASN A 13 11.26 -7.58 4.64
C ASN A 13 10.05 -8.00 3.81
N LEU A 14 10.27 -8.46 2.59
CA LEU A 14 9.23 -9.11 1.80
C LEU A 14 8.98 -10.51 2.38
N VAL A 15 7.76 -10.75 2.85
CA VAL A 15 7.37 -12.02 3.49
C VAL A 15 6.64 -12.93 2.49
N LYS A 16 5.88 -12.32 1.58
CA LYS A 16 5.11 -13.07 0.59
C LYS A 16 4.97 -12.28 -0.69
N GLU A 17 5.19 -12.94 -1.82
CA GLU A 17 4.88 -12.43 -3.15
C GLU A 17 4.21 -13.54 -3.95
N VAL A 18 3.00 -13.26 -4.44
CA VAL A 18 2.24 -14.20 -5.26
C VAL A 18 1.70 -13.46 -6.47
N TYR A 19 1.88 -14.05 -7.64
CA TYR A 19 1.34 -13.54 -8.89
C TYR A 19 -0.05 -14.15 -9.12
N GLN A 20 -1.07 -13.28 -9.12
CA GLN A 20 -2.46 -13.65 -9.39
C GLN A 20 -2.70 -13.75 -10.90
N LYS A 21 -3.96 -14.00 -11.32
CA LYS A 21 -4.38 -14.12 -12.73
C LYS A 21 -3.67 -13.11 -13.64
N THR A 22 -3.31 -13.58 -14.83
CA THR A 22 -2.74 -12.76 -15.89
C THR A 22 -3.72 -11.67 -16.33
N ASN A 23 -3.21 -10.47 -16.51
CA ASN A 23 -3.93 -9.35 -17.08
C ASN A 23 -4.03 -9.47 -18.61
N LEU A 24 -4.82 -8.60 -19.22
CA LEU A 24 -5.04 -8.55 -20.67
C LEU A 24 -3.76 -8.35 -21.50
N PHE A 25 -2.67 -7.89 -20.88
CA PHE A 25 -1.37 -7.63 -21.51
C PHE A 25 -0.32 -8.72 -21.19
N GLY A 26 -0.73 -9.86 -20.63
CA GLY A 26 0.16 -10.96 -20.29
C GLY A 26 1.00 -10.75 -19.01
N GLY A 27 0.83 -9.64 -18.29
CA GLY A 27 1.46 -9.41 -16.98
C GLY A 27 0.63 -10.00 -15.84
N ALA A 28 1.26 -10.55 -14.80
CA ALA A 28 0.54 -11.09 -13.65
C ALA A 28 0.39 -10.04 -12.53
N TYR A 29 -0.78 -9.99 -11.89
CA TYR A 29 -1.07 -9.04 -10.82
C TYR A 29 -0.36 -9.44 -9.51
N PRO A 30 0.59 -8.65 -9.00
CA PRO A 30 1.33 -9.03 -7.80
C PRO A 30 0.50 -8.76 -6.53
N TYR A 31 0.45 -9.77 -5.67
CA TYR A 31 0.07 -9.63 -4.27
C TYR A 31 1.34 -9.70 -3.41
N ARG A 32 1.59 -8.69 -2.59
CA ARG A 32 2.81 -8.58 -1.78
C ARG A 32 2.48 -8.30 -0.32
N GLU A 33 3.16 -9.00 0.58
CA GLU A 33 3.14 -8.74 2.02
C GLU A 33 4.54 -8.44 2.51
N TYR A 34 4.68 -7.37 3.28
CA TYR A 34 5.92 -6.98 3.92
C TYR A 34 5.75 -6.91 5.43
N GLU A 35 6.80 -7.33 6.15
CA GLU A 35 6.98 -7.02 7.57
C GLU A 35 7.88 -5.79 7.67
N ILE A 36 7.44 -4.78 8.41
CA ILE A 36 8.19 -3.55 8.66
C ILE A 36 8.46 -3.46 10.15
N ASP A 37 9.68 -3.12 10.51
CA ASP A 37 10.09 -2.88 11.90
C ASP A 37 10.72 -1.49 11.99
N ASP A 38 10.22 -0.66 12.91
CA ASP A 38 10.81 0.64 13.28
C ASP A 38 11.02 0.78 14.80
N GLY A 39 11.00 -0.34 15.53
CA GLY A 39 10.75 -0.43 16.97
C GLY A 39 9.32 -0.89 17.30
N GLU A 40 8.39 -0.81 16.34
CA GLU A 40 7.11 -1.54 16.36
C GLU A 40 6.99 -2.34 15.06
N LYS A 41 6.30 -3.49 15.13
CA LYS A 41 6.09 -4.36 13.97
C LYS A 41 4.81 -4.02 13.23
N TYR A 42 4.91 -3.89 11.91
CA TYR A 42 3.81 -3.62 11.02
C TYR A 42 3.75 -4.67 9.91
N GLN A 43 2.53 -4.93 9.44
CA GLN A 43 2.26 -5.69 8.25
C GLN A 43 1.76 -4.72 7.17
N LEU A 44 2.49 -4.63 6.06
CA LEU A 44 2.06 -3.94 4.86
C LEU A 44 1.58 -4.97 3.83
N ILE A 45 0.35 -4.83 3.39
CA ILE A 45 -0.27 -5.67 2.36
C ILE A 45 -0.56 -4.80 1.14
N ILE A 46 -0.11 -5.25 -0.02
CA ILE A 46 -0.34 -4.63 -1.32
C ILE A 46 -1.00 -5.66 -2.23
N ASP A 47 -2.26 -5.42 -2.55
CA ASP A 47 -3.01 -6.19 -3.55
C ASP A 47 -3.16 -5.32 -4.80
N ASP A 48 -2.25 -5.50 -5.75
CA ASP A 48 -2.17 -4.71 -6.97
C ASP A 48 -2.75 -5.48 -8.15
N LYS A 49 -3.95 -5.07 -8.57
CA LYS A 49 -4.68 -5.61 -9.71
C LYS A 49 -4.89 -4.54 -10.78
N ILE A 50 -3.93 -3.62 -10.94
CA ILE A 50 -4.01 -2.57 -11.95
C ILE A 50 -3.66 -3.12 -13.34
N SER A 51 -4.53 -2.86 -14.31
CA SER A 51 -4.40 -3.26 -15.71
C SER A 51 -4.26 -2.05 -16.63
N GLY A 52 -3.25 -2.04 -17.50
CA GLY A 52 -2.98 -0.89 -18.37
C GLY A 52 -2.70 0.38 -17.55
N ASN A 53 -3.16 1.54 -18.04
CA ASN A 53 -2.80 2.83 -17.44
C ASN A 53 -3.58 3.20 -16.18
N SER A 54 -4.78 2.64 -15.96
CA SER A 54 -5.64 2.96 -14.80
C SER A 54 -6.80 1.97 -14.58
N GLY A 55 -6.88 0.87 -15.33
CA GLY A 55 -7.95 -0.11 -15.12
C GLY A 55 -7.68 -0.98 -13.89
N GLY A 56 -8.71 -1.59 -13.31
CA GLY A 56 -8.55 -2.56 -12.22
C GLY A 56 -8.60 -1.95 -10.82
N SER A 57 -7.91 -2.55 -9.85
CA SER A 57 -7.98 -2.11 -8.45
C SER A 57 -6.63 -2.19 -7.75
N LEU A 58 -6.35 -1.23 -6.88
CA LEU A 58 -5.21 -1.27 -5.97
C LEU A 58 -5.72 -1.17 -4.54
N ARG A 59 -5.31 -2.10 -3.68
CA ARG A 59 -5.62 -2.04 -2.26
C ARG A 59 -4.33 -2.17 -1.45
N ILE A 60 -4.09 -1.17 -0.61
CA ILE A 60 -2.95 -1.12 0.31
C ILE A 60 -3.49 -1.04 1.72
N LYS A 61 -2.96 -1.87 2.61
CA LYS A 61 -3.26 -1.84 4.05
C LYS A 61 -1.97 -1.91 4.83
N LEU A 62 -1.80 -1.01 5.78
CA LEU A 62 -0.74 -1.07 6.78
C LEU A 62 -1.40 -1.24 8.14
N ASN A 63 -1.02 -2.30 8.84
CA ASN A 63 -1.56 -2.60 10.16
C ASN A 63 -0.42 -2.82 11.15
N ILE A 64 -0.67 -2.46 12.40
CA ILE A 64 0.12 -2.98 13.52
C ILE A 64 -0.50 -4.30 13.94
N VAL A 65 0.32 -5.33 14.06
CA VAL A 65 -0.09 -6.64 14.56
C VAL A 65 0.40 -6.76 16.00
N LYS A 66 -0.53 -6.68 16.96
CA LYS A 66 -0.29 -7.00 18.38
C LYS A 66 -0.95 -8.33 18.70
N LYS A 67 -0.49 -9.00 19.77
CA LYS A 67 -0.96 -10.35 20.18
C LYS A 67 -2.46 -10.58 19.96
N ASP A 68 -3.30 -9.64 20.38
CA ASP A 68 -4.76 -9.81 20.34
C ASP A 68 -5.50 -8.73 19.52
N LYS A 69 -4.76 -7.85 18.82
CA LYS A 69 -5.37 -6.70 18.14
C LYS A 69 -4.63 -6.34 16.85
N ILE A 70 -5.42 -6.08 15.82
CA ILE A 70 -4.96 -5.48 14.57
C ILE A 70 -5.40 -4.02 14.56
N ILE A 71 -4.43 -3.11 14.45
CA ILE A 71 -4.72 -1.67 14.39
C ILE A 71 -4.41 -1.19 12.98
N ASN A 72 -5.44 -0.74 12.26
CA ASN A 72 -5.28 -0.11 10.95
C ASN A 72 -4.61 1.26 11.14
N VAL A 73 -3.45 1.45 10.51
CA VAL A 73 -2.73 2.73 10.52
C VAL A 73 -2.81 3.46 9.19
N TYR A 74 -2.97 2.71 8.10
CA TYR A 74 -3.14 3.27 6.77
C TYR A 74 -3.94 2.32 5.87
N SER A 75 -4.82 2.89 5.05
CA SER A 75 -5.49 2.16 3.98
C SER A 75 -5.64 3.04 2.76
N TYR A 76 -5.33 2.48 1.60
CA TYR A 76 -5.60 3.10 0.32
C TYR A 76 -6.33 2.10 -0.57
N ILE A 77 -7.42 2.55 -1.18
CA ILE A 77 -8.22 1.76 -2.12
C ILE A 77 -8.43 2.60 -3.36
N TYR A 78 -8.05 2.04 -4.50
CA TYR A 78 -8.37 2.55 -5.81
C TYR A 78 -9.24 1.53 -6.54
N ASN A 79 -10.33 2.00 -7.14
CA ASN A 79 -11.19 1.21 -8.01
C ASN A 79 -11.37 1.92 -9.36
N GLY A 80 -10.61 1.48 -10.35
CA GLY A 80 -10.69 1.92 -11.75
C GLY A 80 -11.61 1.07 -12.62
N GLN A 81 -12.33 0.08 -12.07
CA GLN A 81 -13.32 -0.71 -12.82
C GLN A 81 -14.66 0.03 -13.00
N ARG A 82 -14.88 1.12 -12.28
CA ARG A 82 -16.10 1.94 -12.38
C ARG A 82 -15.98 2.97 -13.51
N LYS A 83 -17.12 3.42 -14.05
CA LYS A 83 -17.19 4.50 -15.07
C LYS A 83 -16.39 5.74 -14.68
N LYS A 84 -16.38 6.05 -13.37
CA LYS A 84 -15.52 7.05 -12.74
C LYS A 84 -14.67 6.32 -11.72
N ALA A 85 -13.35 6.49 -11.79
CA ALA A 85 -12.46 5.90 -10.81
C ALA A 85 -12.75 6.45 -9.42
N GLU A 86 -12.71 5.58 -8.42
CA GLU A 86 -12.95 5.93 -7.02
C GLU A 86 -11.71 5.66 -6.18
N THR A 87 -11.41 6.61 -5.31
CA THR A 87 -10.29 6.53 -4.37
C THR A 87 -10.78 6.72 -2.95
N PHE A 88 -10.31 5.87 -2.04
CA PHE A 88 -10.47 6.05 -0.61
C PHE A 88 -9.11 5.99 0.05
N GLU A 89 -8.83 6.93 0.95
CA GLU A 89 -7.62 6.96 1.75
C GLU A 89 -7.98 7.18 3.23
N TYR A 90 -7.41 6.34 4.08
CA TYR A 90 -7.36 6.53 5.52
C TYR A 90 -5.89 6.59 5.94
N LYS A 91 -5.52 7.63 6.69
CA LYS A 91 -4.18 7.82 7.23
C LYS A 91 -4.28 8.23 8.69
N ASN A 92 -3.76 7.40 9.60
CA ASN A 92 -3.70 7.76 11.01
C ASN A 92 -2.58 8.81 11.23
N PRO A 93 -2.88 10.01 11.76
CA PRO A 93 -1.89 11.09 11.91
C PRO A 93 -0.67 10.70 12.76
N LYS A 94 -0.81 9.78 13.71
CA LYS A 94 0.30 9.32 14.56
C LYS A 94 1.40 8.60 13.76
N TYR A 95 1.05 7.99 12.63
CA TYR A 95 1.93 7.16 11.81
C TYR A 95 2.24 7.81 10.45
N GLU A 96 2.00 9.11 10.32
CA GLU A 96 2.19 9.86 9.08
C GLU A 96 3.61 9.74 8.51
N VAL A 97 4.63 9.86 9.36
CA VAL A 97 6.04 9.77 8.97
C VAL A 97 6.37 8.39 8.37
N LEU A 98 5.78 7.32 8.91
CA LEU A 98 5.97 5.96 8.40
C LEU A 98 5.38 5.82 7.00
N VAL A 99 4.15 6.30 6.81
CA VAL A 99 3.50 6.27 5.49
C VAL A 99 4.31 7.06 4.47
N GLU A 100 4.78 8.26 4.81
CA GLU A 100 5.62 9.07 3.92
C GLU A 100 6.95 8.40 3.55
N VAL A 101 7.59 7.71 4.49
CA VAL A 101 8.82 6.95 4.21
C VAL A 101 8.53 5.81 3.24
N LEU A 102 7.42 5.08 3.42
CA LEU A 102 7.02 3.98 2.54
C LEU A 102 6.63 4.47 1.15
N GLU A 103 5.98 5.62 1.04
CA GLU A 103 5.69 6.30 -0.23
C GLU A 103 6.98 6.73 -0.94
N LYS A 104 7.89 7.42 -0.24
CA LYS A 104 9.18 7.87 -0.80
C LYS A 104 10.06 6.72 -1.26
N ARG A 105 10.00 5.57 -0.57
CA ARG A 105 10.74 4.35 -0.94
C ARG A 105 10.02 3.49 -1.99
N GLY A 106 8.83 3.89 -2.45
CA GLY A 106 8.09 3.21 -3.52
C GLY A 106 7.33 1.94 -3.09
N TYR A 107 7.24 1.65 -1.79
CA TYR A 107 6.42 0.54 -1.29
C TYR A 107 4.94 0.88 -1.32
N ILE A 108 4.57 2.14 -1.08
CA ILE A 108 3.19 2.62 -1.22
C ILE A 108 3.13 3.48 -2.48
N LYS A 109 2.27 3.10 -3.43
CA LYS A 109 1.99 3.87 -4.64
C LYS A 109 0.52 4.29 -4.64
N LYS A 110 0.26 5.55 -4.97
CA LYS A 110 -1.09 6.08 -5.20
C LYS A 110 -1.33 6.22 -6.70
N ILE A 111 -2.53 5.92 -7.15
CA ILE A 111 -2.96 6.15 -8.53
C ILE A 111 -3.55 7.55 -8.63
N ASN A 112 -2.88 8.43 -9.38
CA ASN A 112 -3.42 9.75 -9.71
C ASN A 112 -4.39 9.60 -10.89
N SER A 113 -5.69 9.59 -10.61
CA SER A 113 -6.74 9.46 -11.62
C SER A 113 -7.03 10.76 -12.38
N LYS A 114 -6.11 11.74 -12.39
CA LYS A 114 -6.27 12.89 -13.29
C LYS A 114 -6.12 12.35 -14.71
N LYS A 115 -7.25 12.17 -15.40
CA LYS A 115 -7.25 12.14 -16.86
C LYS A 115 -6.54 13.42 -17.29
N GLU A 116 -5.41 13.30 -17.95
CA GLU A 116 -4.95 14.38 -18.83
C GLU A 116 -6.06 14.54 -19.87
N GLU A 117 -6.81 15.62 -19.76
CA GLU A 117 -7.66 16.10 -20.84
C GLU A 117 -6.70 16.55 -21.95
N TYR A 118 -6.58 15.74 -23.00
CA TYR A 118 -5.95 16.11 -24.26
C TYR A 118 -6.97 16.78 -25.17
#